data_AF-A0A1G3GJJ1-F1
#
_entry.id   AF-A0A1G3GJJ1-F1
#
_cell.length_a   1.000
_cell.length_b   1.000
_cell.length_c   1.000
_cell.angle_alpha   90.00
_cell.angle_beta   90.00
_cell.angle_gamma   90.00
#
_symmetry.space_group_name_H-M   'P 1'
#
loop_
_entity.id
_entity.type
_entity.pdbx_description
1 polymer ?
#
loop_
_entity_poly.entity_id
_entity_poly.type
_entity_poly.pdbx_seq_one_letter_code
_entity_poly.pdbx_strand_id
1 'polypeptide(L)'
;MDTAVLAGALKLPGYDRRRAEFLACNWLPTKWDWVDPLKDANAEIAQIEAGLKSRTQAIAERGYDAQQVDAEIAREREREKRLGLDFRRPGSPAQAPGDADSTASDPSTPDQTAWPAS
;
A
#
# COMPACT_ATOMS: atom_id res chain seq x y z
N MET A 1 -32.80 -20.75 3.65
CA MET A 1 -33.53 -19.65 2.99
C MET A 1 -34.75 -20.18 2.24
N ASP A 2 -34.60 -21.06 1.25
CA ASP A 2 -35.72 -21.58 0.46
C ASP A 2 -36.83 -22.24 1.32
N THR A 3 -36.45 -23.08 2.28
CA THR A 3 -37.37 -23.75 3.20
C THR A 3 -38.18 -22.76 4.05
N ALA A 4 -37.58 -21.65 4.48
CA ALA A 4 -38.26 -20.62 5.26
C ALA A 4 -39.24 -19.79 4.41
N VAL A 5 -38.90 -19.54 3.13
CA VAL A 5 -39.81 -18.85 2.20
C VAL A 5 -40.99 -19.74 1.83
N LEU A 6 -40.73 -21.01 1.51
CA LEU A 6 -41.78 -21.99 1.15
C LEU A 6 -42.69 -22.35 2.32
N ALA A 7 -42.17 -22.41 3.55
CA ALA A 7 -42.95 -22.61 4.76
C ALA A 7 -43.73 -21.35 5.20
N GLY A 8 -43.60 -20.22 4.48
CA GLY A 8 -44.25 -18.95 4.80
C GLY A 8 -43.66 -18.22 6.02
N ALA A 9 -42.59 -18.75 6.61
CA ALA A 9 -41.88 -18.13 7.74
C ALA A 9 -41.13 -16.85 7.34
N LEU A 10 -40.81 -16.69 6.04
CA LEU A 10 -40.15 -15.51 5.50
C LEU A 10 -40.86 -14.99 4.24
N LYS A 11 -41.36 -13.74 4.29
CA LYS A 11 -42.04 -13.11 3.15
C LYS A 11 -41.05 -12.28 2.32
N LEU A 12 -40.63 -12.84 1.18
CA LEU A 12 -39.76 -12.18 0.21
C LEU A 12 -40.47 -12.05 -1.15
N PRO A 13 -41.01 -10.86 -1.50
CA PRO A 13 -41.73 -10.66 -2.76
C PRO A 13 -40.81 -10.87 -3.99
N GLY A 14 -41.24 -11.76 -4.89
CA GLY A 14 -40.47 -12.08 -6.11
C GLY A 14 -39.19 -12.88 -5.85
N TYR A 15 -39.13 -13.62 -4.73
CA TYR A 15 -38.02 -14.50 -4.40
C TYR A 15 -37.77 -15.58 -5.47
N ASP A 16 -38.84 -16.11 -6.05
CA ASP A 16 -38.82 -17.07 -7.15
C ASP A 16 -38.06 -16.53 -8.38
N ARG A 17 -38.27 -15.27 -8.73
CA ARG A 17 -37.65 -14.63 -9.91
C ARG A 17 -36.27 -14.04 -9.64
N ARG A 18 -36.01 -13.60 -8.40
CA ARG A 18 -34.77 -12.90 -7.99
C ARG A 18 -33.92 -13.70 -7.01
N ARG A 19 -34.09 -15.01 -6.99
CA ARG A 19 -33.46 -15.92 -6.02
C ARG A 19 -31.95 -15.71 -5.90
N ALA A 20 -31.28 -15.49 -7.02
CA ALA A 20 -29.84 -15.26 -7.08
C ALA A 20 -29.40 -13.99 -6.32
N GLU A 21 -30.18 -12.91 -6.41
CA GLU A 21 -29.90 -11.65 -5.69
C GLU A 21 -30.08 -11.82 -4.16
N PHE A 22 -31.12 -12.56 -3.75
CA PHE A 22 -31.38 -12.83 -2.33
C PHE A 22 -30.38 -13.82 -1.69
N LEU A 23 -29.65 -14.58 -2.51
CA LEU A 23 -28.63 -15.54 -2.06
C LEU A 23 -27.20 -15.04 -2.31
N ALA A 24 -27.04 -13.89 -2.96
CA ALA A 24 -25.74 -13.30 -3.22
C ALA A 24 -25.12 -12.81 -1.89
N CYS A 25 -24.35 -13.67 -1.24
CA CYS A 25 -23.46 -13.29 -0.16
C CYS A 25 -22.00 -13.46 -0.63
N ASN A 26 -21.21 -12.40 -0.49
CA ASN A 26 -19.76 -12.51 -0.62
C ASN A 26 -19.19 -12.83 0.76
N TRP A 27 -19.02 -14.11 1.06
CA TRP A 27 -18.41 -14.54 2.31
C TRP A 27 -16.90 -14.69 2.10
N LEU A 28 -16.11 -13.93 2.85
CA LEU A 28 -14.67 -14.07 2.91
C LEU A 28 -14.30 -14.84 4.19
N PRO A 29 -13.54 -15.94 4.11
CA PRO A 29 -13.07 -16.62 5.30
C PRO A 29 -12.20 -15.71 6.16
N THR A 30 -12.29 -15.85 7.48
CA THR A 30 -11.37 -15.17 8.40
C THR A 30 -9.96 -15.65 8.14
N LYS A 31 -9.10 -14.74 7.67
CA LYS A 31 -7.66 -14.96 7.64
C LYS A 31 -7.16 -15.02 9.08
N TRP A 32 -6.39 -16.05 9.41
CA TRP A 32 -5.65 -16.09 10.66
C TRP A 32 -4.42 -15.21 10.48
N ASP A 33 -4.44 -14.04 11.08
CA ASP A 33 -3.26 -13.18 11.12
C ASP A 33 -2.23 -13.75 12.09
N TRP A 34 -0.97 -13.37 11.87
CA TRP A 34 0.12 -13.65 12.79
C TRP A 34 -0.13 -12.95 14.13
N VAL A 35 0.43 -13.47 15.23
CA VAL A 35 0.15 -13.02 16.61
C VAL A 35 0.52 -11.53 16.85
N ASP A 36 1.44 -10.98 16.06
CA ASP A 36 1.74 -9.53 16.03
C ASP A 36 2.11 -9.10 14.59
N PRO A 37 1.11 -8.84 13.73
CA PRO A 37 1.34 -8.56 12.32
C PRO A 37 2.02 -7.21 12.08
N LEU A 38 1.97 -6.30 13.07
CA LEU A 38 2.60 -4.99 12.99
C LEU A 38 4.12 -5.09 13.15
N LYS A 39 4.60 -5.88 14.11
CA LYS A 39 6.04 -6.07 14.33
C LYS A 39 6.70 -6.76 13.15
N ASP A 40 6.07 -7.81 12.62
CA ASP A 40 6.62 -8.56 11.48
C ASP A 40 6.72 -7.67 10.23
N ALA A 41 5.68 -6.87 9.95
CA ALA A 41 5.70 -5.92 8.85
C ALA A 41 6.78 -4.83 9.02
N ASN A 42 6.91 -4.27 10.23
CA ASN A 42 7.92 -3.26 10.52
C ASN A 42 9.35 -3.80 10.44
N ALA A 43 9.58 -5.04 10.90
CA ALA A 43 10.88 -5.69 10.79
C ALA A 43 11.27 -5.90 9.32
N GLU A 44 10.33 -6.30 8.47
CA GLU A 44 10.59 -6.49 7.05
C GLU A 44 10.86 -5.16 6.34
N ILE A 45 10.11 -4.09 6.66
CA ILE A 45 10.38 -2.73 6.16
C ILE A 45 11.78 -2.29 6.59
N ALA A 46 12.14 -2.47 7.86
CA ALA A 46 13.46 -2.08 8.38
C ALA A 46 14.60 -2.83 7.70
N GLN A 47 14.43 -4.12 7.38
CA GLN A 47 15.43 -4.89 6.62
C GLN A 47 15.61 -4.37 5.19
N ILE A 48 14.52 -3.94 4.56
CA ILE A 48 14.58 -3.36 3.21
C ILE A 48 15.26 -1.99 3.25
N GLU A 49 14.87 -1.13 4.19
CA GLU A 49 15.47 0.21 4.36
C GLU A 49 16.94 0.14 4.75
N ALA A 50 17.35 -0.85 5.56
CA ALA A 50 18.75 -1.10 5.91
C ALA A 50 19.57 -1.73 4.77
N GLY A 51 18.96 -2.02 3.61
CA GLY A 51 19.62 -2.64 2.46
C GLY A 51 19.98 -4.12 2.66
N LEU A 52 19.47 -4.76 3.71
CA LEU A 52 19.70 -6.18 4.01
C LEU A 52 18.80 -7.10 3.17
N LYS A 53 17.66 -6.59 2.69
CA LYS A 53 16.69 -7.33 1.89
C LYS A 53 16.19 -6.46 0.74
N SER A 54 16.01 -7.04 -0.45
CA SER A 54 15.37 -6.31 -1.55
C SER A 54 13.85 -6.42 -1.50
N ARG A 55 13.15 -5.43 -2.05
CA ARG A 55 11.69 -5.48 -2.21
C ARG A 55 11.25 -6.68 -3.05
N THR A 56 11.97 -6.99 -4.14
CA THR A 56 11.72 -8.16 -5.00
C THR A 56 11.82 -9.46 -4.20
N GLN A 57 12.81 -9.58 -3.33
CA GLN A 57 12.98 -10.74 -2.46
C GLN A 57 11.83 -10.87 -1.45
N ALA A 58 11.42 -9.78 -0.81
CA ALA A 58 10.27 -9.78 0.11
C ALA A 58 8.96 -10.19 -0.57
N ILE A 59 8.75 -9.77 -1.83
CA ILE A 59 7.58 -10.16 -2.63
C ILE A 59 7.63 -11.65 -3.00
N ALA A 60 8.80 -12.13 -3.43
CA ALA A 60 9.00 -13.53 -3.81
C ALA A 60 8.85 -14.49 -2.61
N GLU A 61 9.33 -14.12 -1.42
CA GLU A 61 9.15 -14.91 -0.19
C GLU A 61 7.69 -15.09 0.20
N ARG A 62 6.83 -14.14 -0.18
CA ARG A 62 5.37 -14.22 0.00
C ARG A 62 4.67 -15.03 -1.11
N GLY A 63 5.43 -15.55 -2.08
CA GLY A 63 4.94 -16.39 -3.17
C GLY A 63 4.39 -15.62 -4.38
N TYR A 64 4.66 -14.32 -4.48
CA TYR A 64 4.18 -13.48 -5.59
C TYR A 64 5.28 -13.19 -6.62
N ASP A 65 4.87 -12.94 -7.87
CA ASP A 65 5.76 -12.39 -8.89
C ASP A 65 5.90 -10.87 -8.73
N ALA A 66 7.14 -10.39 -8.59
CA ALA A 66 7.43 -8.98 -8.43
C ALA A 66 6.99 -8.14 -9.64
N GLN A 67 7.08 -8.67 -10.87
CA GLN A 67 6.66 -7.92 -12.06
C GLN A 67 5.14 -7.70 -12.08
N GLN A 68 4.38 -8.73 -11.70
CA GLN A 68 2.94 -8.62 -11.56
C GLN A 68 2.57 -7.60 -10.49
N VAL A 69 3.18 -7.68 -9.30
CA VAL A 69 2.92 -6.74 -8.20
C VAL A 69 3.26 -5.31 -8.59
N ASP A 70 4.33 -5.09 -9.36
CA ASP A 70 4.70 -3.76 -9.84
C ASP A 70 3.70 -3.22 -10.86
N ALA A 71 3.22 -4.06 -11.77
CA ALA A 71 2.18 -3.69 -12.73
C ALA A 71 0.85 -3.34 -12.03
N GLU A 72 0.49 -4.08 -10.97
CA GLU A 72 -0.68 -3.79 -10.14
C GLU A 72 -0.52 -2.44 -9.44
N ILE A 73 0.59 -2.21 -8.76
CA ILE A 73 0.87 -0.92 -8.09
C ILE A 73 0.82 0.23 -9.08
N ALA A 74 1.37 0.09 -10.29
CA ALA A 74 1.32 1.12 -11.32
C ALA A 74 -0.13 1.49 -11.68
N ARG A 75 -0.98 0.49 -11.94
CA ARG A 75 -2.42 0.67 -12.22
C ARG A 75 -3.15 1.32 -11.04
N GLU A 76 -2.80 0.95 -9.81
CA GLU A 76 -3.36 1.55 -8.61
C GLU A 76 -2.96 3.01 -8.46
N ARG A 77 -1.69 3.36 -8.70
CA ARG A 77 -1.22 4.76 -8.69
C ARG A 77 -1.94 5.62 -9.73
N GLU A 78 -2.22 5.08 -10.92
CA GLU A 78 -3.03 5.77 -11.92
C GLU A 78 -4.47 5.98 -11.44
N ARG A 79 -5.08 4.96 -10.83
CA ARG A 79 -6.42 5.03 -10.25
C ARG A 79 -6.49 6.07 -9.13
N GLU A 80 -5.51 6.07 -8.23
CA GLU A 80 -5.37 7.02 -7.13
C GLU A 80 -5.31 8.46 -7.65
N LYS A 81 -4.44 8.74 -8.63
CA LYS A 81 -4.34 10.05 -9.28
C LYS A 81 -5.67 10.50 -9.87
N ARG A 82 -6.40 9.60 -10.53
CA ARG A 82 -7.72 9.89 -11.10
C ARG A 82 -8.77 10.19 -10.03
N LEU A 83 -8.67 9.56 -8.87
CA LEU A 83 -9.62 9.71 -7.76
C LEU A 83 -9.21 10.80 -6.76
N GLY A 84 -8.03 11.40 -6.91
CA GLY A 84 -7.50 12.38 -5.95
C GLY A 84 -7.15 11.78 -4.58
N LEU A 85 -6.77 10.49 -4.53
CA LEU A 85 -6.40 9.79 -3.30
C LEU A 85 -4.86 9.80 -3.14
N ASP A 86 -4.36 10.06 -1.93
CA ASP A 86 -2.93 9.95 -1.59
C ASP A 86 -2.74 9.09 -0.35
N PHE A 87 -2.15 7.92 -0.53
CA PHE A 87 -1.84 6.96 0.54
C PHE A 87 -0.37 7.00 0.98
N ARG A 88 0.41 8.00 0.53
CA ARG A 88 1.80 8.16 1.00
C ARG A 88 1.83 8.56 2.47
N ARG A 89 2.86 8.08 3.17
CA ARG A 89 3.17 8.58 4.51
C ARG A 89 3.59 10.06 4.38
N PRO A 90 3.01 10.97 5.17
CA PRO A 90 3.52 12.34 5.22
C PRO A 90 5.00 12.30 5.63
N GLY A 91 5.89 12.71 4.72
CA GLY A 91 7.34 12.73 4.93
C GLY A 91 8.16 11.62 4.27
N SER A 92 7.59 10.71 3.45
CA SER A 92 8.41 9.73 2.70
C SER A 92 9.15 10.39 1.53
N PRO A 93 10.49 10.27 1.43
CA PRO A 93 11.25 10.79 0.29
C PRO A 93 11.17 9.80 -0.86
N ALA A 94 10.15 9.96 -1.71
CA ALA A 94 10.17 9.38 -3.05
C ALA A 94 10.44 10.51 -4.04
N GLN A 95 11.72 10.86 -4.18
CA GLN A 95 12.20 11.76 -5.22
C GLN A 95 11.97 11.06 -6.58
N ALA A 96 11.01 11.55 -7.36
CA ALA A 96 11.04 11.29 -8.81
C ALA A 96 12.24 12.05 -9.40
N PRO A 97 12.91 11.54 -10.45
CA PRO A 97 13.97 12.28 -11.11
C PRO A 97 13.32 13.46 -11.86
N GLY A 98 13.20 14.58 -11.16
CA GLY A 98 12.95 15.87 -11.79
C GLY A 98 14.31 16.41 -12.18
N ASP A 99 14.56 16.43 -13.48
CA ASP A 99 15.64 17.19 -14.11
C ASP A 99 15.64 18.63 -13.54
N ALA A 100 16.57 18.91 -12.64
CA ALA A 100 16.94 20.26 -12.25
C ALA A 100 18.44 20.36 -12.54
N ASP A 101 18.66 20.78 -13.78
CA ASP A 101 19.93 21.07 -14.41
C ASP A 101 20.86 21.90 -13.53
N SER A 102 22.13 21.70 -13.80
CA SER A 102 23.27 22.23 -13.09
C SER A 102 23.41 23.72 -13.39
N THR A 103 23.23 24.59 -12.41
CA THR A 103 23.97 25.86 -12.39
C THR A 103 24.72 25.96 -11.10
N ALA A 104 26.00 25.59 -11.21
CA ALA A 104 27.05 25.90 -10.28
C ALA A 104 27.06 27.40 -9.96
N SER A 105 27.03 27.71 -8.68
CA SER A 105 27.64 28.92 -8.13
C SER A 105 28.16 28.57 -6.73
N ASP A 106 29.36 28.01 -6.73
CA ASP A 106 30.26 27.99 -5.58
C ASP A 106 30.77 29.43 -5.35
N PRO A 107 30.67 29.94 -4.12
CA PRO A 107 31.81 30.68 -3.61
C PRO A 107 32.17 30.22 -2.20
N SER A 108 33.18 29.34 -2.12
CA SER A 108 34.43 29.58 -1.37
C SER A 108 34.25 30.19 0.04
N THR A 109 34.29 29.33 1.06
CA THR A 109 34.70 29.67 2.44
C THR A 109 36.15 29.19 2.59
N PRO A 110 37.10 29.88 3.28
CA PRO A 110 36.92 30.49 4.59
C PRO A 110 37.65 31.82 4.85
N ASP A 111 37.08 32.69 5.69
CA ASP A 111 37.89 33.65 6.45
C ASP A 111 37.77 33.33 7.95
N GLN A 112 38.80 32.66 8.46
CA GLN A 112 39.08 32.53 9.88
C GLN A 112 39.86 33.77 10.30
N THR A 113 39.18 34.80 10.79
CA THR A 113 39.84 35.94 11.44
C THR A 113 39.43 36.03 12.91
N ALA A 114 40.36 35.58 13.74
CA ALA A 114 40.69 35.97 15.11
C ALA A 114 39.67 36.80 15.91
N TRP A 115 39.16 36.23 17.00
CA TRP A 115 38.54 36.99 18.10
C TRP A 115 39.59 37.23 19.21
N PRO A 116 39.80 38.47 19.69
CA PRO A 116 40.58 38.70 20.90
C PRO A 116 39.70 38.57 22.15
N ALA A 117 40.30 37.99 23.19
CA ALA A 117 39.74 37.91 24.53
C ALA A 117 39.62 39.30 25.19
N SER A 118 38.59 39.47 26.00
CA SER A 118 38.51 40.44 27.09
C SER A 118 37.67 39.86 28.21
#